data_AF-A0A9P3A119-F1
#
_entry.id   AF-A0A9P3A119-F1
#
_cell.length_a   1.000
_cell.length_b   1.000
_cell.length_c   1.000
_cell.angle_alpha   90.00
_cell.angle_beta   90.00
_cell.angle_gamma   90.00
#
_symmetry.space_group_name_H-M   'P 1'
#
loop_
_entity.id
_entity.type
_entity.pdbx_description
1 polymer ?
#
loop_
_entity_poly.entity_id
_entity_poly.type
_entity_poly.pdbx_seq_one_letter_code
_entity_poly.pdbx_strand_id
1 'polypeptide(L)'
;MADLAARLEPYLLLARSTKGQAAAKVVMDATAAPGVYVFSELMQLPNIQELGNDTNLANHLSLLQLFAYGTLATYNTNPAAFPPVTSAHLLKLKHLTLVSLALRSRSLPYDRLQTELQLPTIRELEDLIIDVIYAGLLGGKMHHHEKVLHVDWAAGRDLTMQDLEETRKGLENW
;
A
#
# COMPACT_ATOMS: atom_id res chain seq x y z
N MET A 1 10.08 9.23 -13.61
CA MET A 1 10.14 8.54 -12.30
C MET A 1 10.14 9.60 -11.22
N ALA A 2 9.00 10.25 -11.00
CA ALA A 2 8.92 11.39 -10.10
C ALA A 2 8.66 10.93 -8.66
N ASP A 3 9.62 11.19 -7.77
CA ASP A 3 9.40 11.76 -6.44
C ASP A 3 8.33 11.14 -5.51
N LEU A 4 8.12 9.81 -5.57
CA LEU A 4 7.31 9.11 -4.55
C LEU A 4 7.84 9.36 -3.13
N ALA A 5 9.18 9.45 -2.99
CA ALA A 5 9.85 9.79 -1.74
C ALA A 5 9.70 11.27 -1.35
N ALA A 6 9.70 12.20 -2.31
CA ALA A 6 9.59 13.62 -1.98
C ALA A 6 8.20 14.03 -1.48
N ARG A 7 7.17 13.29 -1.86
CA ARG A 7 5.83 13.45 -1.26
C ARG A 7 5.80 13.01 0.20
N LEU A 8 6.72 12.14 0.61
CA LEU A 8 6.86 11.66 1.99
C LEU A 8 7.74 12.59 2.84
N GLU A 9 8.70 13.31 2.25
CA GLU A 9 9.59 14.27 2.96
C GLU A 9 8.90 15.21 3.95
N PRO A 10 7.80 15.91 3.62
CA PRO A 10 7.12 16.78 4.59
C PRO A 10 6.58 15.99 5.79
N TYR A 11 6.07 14.77 5.56
CA TYR A 11 5.58 13.91 6.63
C TYR A 11 6.72 13.34 7.48
N LEU A 12 7.89 13.04 6.89
CA LEU A 12 9.08 12.63 7.64
C LEU A 12 9.58 13.75 8.55
N LEU A 13 9.60 14.99 8.05
CA LEU A 13 10.05 16.14 8.84
C LEU A 13 9.11 16.41 10.02
N LEU A 14 7.80 16.30 9.79
CA LEU A 14 6.80 16.36 10.84
C LEU A 14 6.97 15.21 11.84
N ALA A 15 7.06 13.96 11.37
CA ALA A 15 7.23 12.78 12.21
C ALA A 15 8.52 12.81 13.05
N ARG A 16 9.60 13.45 12.56
CA ARG A 16 10.84 13.66 13.33
C ARG A 16 10.66 14.65 14.49
N SER A 17 9.79 15.63 14.33
CA SER A 17 9.57 16.70 15.31
C SER A 17 8.39 16.42 16.25
N THR A 18 7.49 15.50 15.88
CA THR A 18 6.30 15.15 16.66
C THR A 18 6.47 13.84 17.43
N LYS A 19 5.80 13.74 18.59
CA LYS A 19 5.77 12.53 19.44
C LYS A 19 4.34 12.20 19.89
N GLY A 20 4.10 10.93 20.24
CA GLY A 20 2.82 10.45 20.76
C GLY A 20 1.65 10.70 19.80
N GLN A 21 0.57 11.32 20.28
CA GLN A 21 -0.63 11.56 19.48
C GLN A 21 -0.38 12.37 18.20
N ALA A 22 0.59 13.29 18.20
CA ALA A 22 0.91 14.06 17.01
C ALA A 22 1.57 13.21 15.93
N ALA A 23 2.40 12.23 16.30
CA ALA A 23 2.97 11.28 15.36
C ALA A 23 1.90 10.32 14.81
N ALA A 24 0.93 9.91 15.63
CA ALA A 24 -0.22 9.13 15.16
C ALA A 24 -1.07 9.91 14.12
N LYS A 25 -1.25 11.22 14.30
CA LYS A 25 -1.90 12.07 13.28
C LYS A 25 -1.10 12.11 11.98
N VAL A 26 0.22 12.26 12.06
CA VAL A 26 1.09 12.21 10.87
C VAL A 26 0.97 10.87 10.13
N VAL A 27 0.85 9.75 10.85
CA VAL A 27 0.58 8.44 10.24
C VAL A 27 -0.75 8.42 9.49
N MET A 28 -1.83 8.96 10.10
CA MET A 28 -3.13 9.07 9.43
C MET A 28 -3.06 9.97 8.20
N ASP A 29 -2.44 11.14 8.31
CA ASP A 29 -2.28 12.04 7.15
C ASP A 29 -1.43 11.42 6.04
N ALA A 30 -0.31 10.76 6.36
CA ALA A 30 0.56 10.10 5.39
C ALA A 30 -0.14 8.90 4.71
N THR A 31 -0.91 8.12 5.48
CA THR A 31 -1.69 7.00 4.93
C THR A 31 -2.90 7.49 4.13
N ALA A 32 -3.40 8.71 4.33
CA ALA A 32 -4.46 9.30 3.51
C ALA A 32 -3.92 10.01 2.26
N ALA A 33 -2.67 10.47 2.28
CA ALA A 33 -2.08 11.30 1.23
C ALA A 33 -1.99 10.56 -0.13
N PRO A 34 -2.51 11.14 -1.23
CA PRO A 34 -2.40 10.55 -2.56
C PRO A 34 -0.97 10.65 -3.10
N GLY A 35 -0.45 9.54 -3.62
CA GLY A 35 0.91 9.48 -4.18
C GLY A 35 2.00 9.08 -3.17
N VAL A 36 1.67 8.85 -1.90
CA VAL A 36 2.61 8.31 -0.92
C VAL A 36 2.35 6.82 -0.77
N TYR A 37 3.15 5.95 -1.38
CA TYR A 37 2.92 4.50 -1.34
C TYR A 37 4.06 3.71 -0.70
N VAL A 38 5.05 4.42 -0.18
CA VAL A 38 6.23 3.89 0.52
C VAL A 38 6.19 4.44 1.93
N PHE A 39 6.25 3.56 2.92
CA PHE A 39 6.14 3.90 4.34
C PHE A 39 7.31 3.38 5.17
N SER A 40 8.26 2.66 4.56
CA SER A 40 9.46 2.13 5.23
C SER A 40 10.22 3.20 6.00
N GLU A 41 10.48 4.35 5.37
CA GLU A 41 11.21 5.45 6.02
C GLU A 41 10.48 6.01 7.23
N LEU A 42 9.15 6.10 7.15
CA LEU A 42 8.31 6.60 8.24
C LEU A 42 8.29 5.59 9.40
N MET A 43 8.22 4.29 9.10
CA MET A 43 8.26 3.22 10.09
C MET A 43 9.63 3.10 10.79
N GLN A 44 10.72 3.40 10.09
CA GLN A 44 12.08 3.37 10.66
C GLN A 44 12.32 4.48 11.69
N LEU A 45 11.50 5.53 11.73
CA LEU A 45 11.67 6.61 12.69
C LEU A 45 11.41 6.13 14.13
N PRO A 46 12.29 6.45 15.09
CA PRO A 46 12.13 6.02 16.48
C PRO A 46 10.83 6.57 17.09
N ASN A 47 10.45 7.81 16.75
CA ASN A 47 9.21 8.43 17.21
C ASN A 47 7.95 7.63 16.82
N ILE A 48 8.00 6.92 15.68
CA ILE A 48 6.90 6.08 15.20
C ILE A 48 6.94 4.71 15.87
N GLN A 49 8.13 4.15 16.08
CA GLN A 49 8.29 2.89 16.82
C GLN A 49 7.85 3.02 18.28
N GLU A 50 8.09 4.17 18.92
CA GLU A 50 7.63 4.45 20.28
C GLU A 50 6.09 4.42 20.40
N LEU A 51 5.34 4.67 19.31
CA LEU A 51 3.87 4.54 19.30
C LEU A 51 3.39 3.12 19.59
N GLY A 52 4.21 2.11 19.28
CA GLY A 52 3.90 0.71 19.57
C GLY A 52 3.93 0.38 21.06
N ASN A 53 4.56 1.22 21.87
CA ASN A 53 4.67 1.02 23.32
C ASN A 53 3.40 1.45 24.07
N ASP A 54 2.61 2.35 23.47
CA ASP A 54 1.33 2.82 24.00
C ASP A 54 0.16 2.00 23.44
N THR A 55 -0.63 1.36 24.30
CA THR A 55 -1.74 0.48 23.92
C THR A 55 -2.80 1.15 23.04
N ASN A 56 -2.98 2.47 23.21
CA ASN A 56 -3.94 3.26 22.41
C ASN A 56 -3.38 3.70 21.04
N LEU A 57 -2.06 3.80 20.91
CA LEU A 57 -1.38 4.29 19.70
C LEU A 57 -0.83 3.14 18.84
N ALA A 58 -0.67 1.96 19.42
CA ALA A 58 -0.26 0.73 18.75
C ALA A 58 -1.13 0.41 17.52
N ASN A 59 -2.43 0.71 17.56
CA ASN A 59 -3.35 0.51 16.43
C ASN A 59 -2.94 1.31 15.18
N HIS A 60 -2.35 2.50 15.35
CA HIS A 60 -1.86 3.31 14.22
C HIS A 60 -0.59 2.73 13.61
N LEU A 61 0.28 2.13 14.44
CA LEU A 61 1.47 1.43 13.97
C LEU A 61 1.06 0.16 13.20
N SER A 62 0.10 -0.61 13.73
CA SER A 62 -0.48 -1.76 13.03
C SER A 62 -1.11 -1.35 11.69
N LEU A 63 -1.78 -0.19 11.63
CA LEU A 63 -2.27 0.36 10.37
C LEU A 63 -1.11 0.64 9.41
N LEU A 64 -0.05 1.31 9.85
CA LEU A 64 1.12 1.58 9.01
C LEU A 64 1.76 0.28 8.47
N GLN A 65 1.85 -0.76 9.30
CA GLN A 65 2.32 -2.09 8.89
C GLN A 65 1.41 -2.75 7.86
N LEU A 66 0.09 -2.62 8.02
CA LEU A 66 -0.88 -3.09 7.03
C LEU A 66 -0.71 -2.37 5.69
N PHE A 67 -0.43 -1.07 5.67
CA PHE A 67 -0.18 -0.32 4.43
C PHE A 67 1.16 -0.68 3.79
N ALA A 68 2.20 -0.91 4.60
CA ALA A 68 3.51 -1.32 4.10
C ALA A 68 3.48 -2.75 3.51
N TYR A 69 2.90 -3.71 4.24
CA TYR A 69 3.06 -5.15 3.93
C TYR A 69 1.74 -5.90 3.72
N GLY A 70 0.64 -5.41 4.25
CA GLY A 70 -0.65 -6.10 4.25
C GLY A 70 -1.48 -5.91 2.98
N THR A 71 -2.62 -6.60 2.93
CA THR A 71 -3.60 -6.49 1.83
C THR A 71 -4.98 -6.11 2.38
N LEU A 72 -5.91 -5.77 1.48
CA LEU A 72 -7.30 -5.52 1.85
C LEU A 72 -7.93 -6.72 2.57
N ALA A 73 -7.57 -7.96 2.20
CA ALA A 73 -8.00 -9.15 2.93
C ALA A 73 -7.54 -9.15 4.40
N THR A 74 -6.30 -8.72 4.65
CA THR A 74 -5.71 -8.63 6.00
C THR A 74 -6.47 -7.62 6.87
N TYR A 75 -6.87 -6.49 6.27
CA TYR A 75 -7.71 -5.49 6.93
C TYR A 75 -9.07 -6.08 7.34
N ASN A 76 -9.71 -6.83 6.44
CA ASN A 76 -11.02 -7.42 6.69
C ASN A 76 -10.98 -8.57 7.71
N THR A 77 -9.83 -9.25 7.87
CA THR A 77 -9.65 -10.29 8.90
C THR A 77 -9.52 -9.69 10.31
N ASN A 78 -8.92 -8.52 10.46
CA ASN A 78 -8.64 -7.90 11.76
C ASN A 78 -9.21 -6.47 11.92
N PRO A 79 -10.50 -6.22 11.67
CA PRO A 79 -11.06 -4.87 11.72
C PRO A 79 -10.98 -4.23 13.12
N ALA A 80 -10.96 -5.04 14.19
CA ALA A 80 -10.88 -4.58 15.57
C ALA A 80 -9.49 -4.04 15.97
N ALA A 81 -8.45 -4.31 15.18
CA ALA A 81 -7.07 -3.90 15.47
C ALA A 81 -6.71 -2.53 14.87
N PHE A 82 -7.61 -1.93 14.08
CA PHE A 82 -7.32 -0.72 13.31
C PHE A 82 -8.18 0.48 13.76
N PRO A 83 -7.62 1.71 13.72
CA PRO A 83 -8.39 2.93 13.93
C PRO A 83 -9.41 3.15 12.79
N PRO A 84 -10.40 4.05 12.97
CA PRO A 84 -11.43 4.30 11.95
C PRO A 84 -10.81 4.76 10.63
N VAL A 85 -10.81 3.89 9.63
CA VAL A 85 -10.31 4.20 8.28
C VAL A 85 -11.35 4.97 7.48
N THR A 86 -10.95 6.13 6.97
CA THR A 86 -11.68 6.93 5.99
C THR A 86 -11.69 6.25 4.61
N SER A 87 -12.62 6.64 3.74
CA SER A 87 -12.72 6.16 2.36
C SER A 87 -11.42 6.31 1.55
N ALA A 88 -10.63 7.35 1.83
CA ALA A 88 -9.31 7.56 1.20
C ALA A 88 -8.32 6.43 1.54
N HIS A 89 -8.29 5.95 2.78
CA HIS A 89 -7.45 4.83 3.20
C HIS A 89 -7.87 3.54 2.50
N LEU A 90 -9.17 3.28 2.39
CA LEU A 90 -9.68 2.09 1.70
C LEU A 90 -9.31 2.08 0.22
N LEU A 91 -9.48 3.21 -0.49
CA LEU A 91 -9.05 3.35 -1.88
C LEU A 91 -7.55 3.06 -2.04
N LYS A 92 -6.73 3.64 -1.17
CA LYS A 92 -5.29 3.44 -1.21
C LYS A 92 -4.87 2.00 -0.89
N LEU A 93 -5.57 1.34 0.04
CA LEU A 93 -5.34 -0.07 0.34
C LEU A 93 -5.71 -0.97 -0.85
N LYS A 94 -6.78 -0.62 -1.59
CA LYS A 94 -7.12 -1.28 -2.87
C LYS A 94 -6.00 -1.07 -3.90
N HIS A 95 -5.47 0.13 -4.05
CA HIS A 95 -4.33 0.41 -4.96
C HIS A 95 -3.11 -0.46 -4.62
N LEU A 96 -2.71 -0.49 -3.34
CA LEU A 96 -1.56 -1.27 -2.88
C LEU A 96 -1.77 -2.78 -3.04
N THR A 97 -3.01 -3.26 -2.82
CA THR A 97 -3.37 -4.66 -3.04
C THR A 97 -3.26 -5.02 -4.52
N LEU A 98 -3.73 -4.15 -5.42
CA LEU A 98 -3.59 -4.35 -6.87
C LEU A 98 -2.11 -4.43 -7.29
N VAL A 99 -1.28 -3.49 -6.81
CA VAL A 99 0.17 -3.48 -7.09
C VAL A 99 0.84 -4.77 -6.58
N SER A 100 0.48 -5.23 -5.39
CA SER A 100 1.01 -6.48 -4.82
C SER A 100 0.64 -7.71 -5.66
N LEU A 101 -0.58 -7.75 -6.21
CA LEU A 101 -0.99 -8.80 -7.14
C LEU A 101 -0.22 -8.73 -8.46
N ALA A 102 0.00 -7.52 -8.96
CA ALA A 102 0.73 -7.24 -10.20
C ALA A 102 2.22 -7.60 -10.12
N LEU A 103 2.85 -7.43 -8.95
CA LEU A 103 4.22 -7.90 -8.68
C LEU A 103 4.36 -9.42 -8.79
N ARG A 104 3.32 -10.16 -8.39
CA ARG A 104 3.36 -11.64 -8.35
C ARG A 104 2.91 -12.30 -9.64
N SER A 105 2.10 -11.62 -10.47
CA SER A 105 1.52 -12.20 -11.68
C SER A 105 1.36 -11.15 -12.76
N ARG A 106 1.93 -11.42 -13.96
CA ARG A 106 1.83 -10.53 -15.12
C ARG A 106 0.48 -10.57 -15.83
N SER A 107 -0.33 -11.58 -15.57
CA SER A 107 -1.67 -11.73 -16.14
C SER A 107 -2.67 -11.89 -15.01
N LEU A 108 -3.55 -10.90 -14.85
CA LEU A 108 -4.50 -10.82 -13.75
C LEU A 108 -5.93 -10.88 -14.30
N PRO A 109 -6.69 -11.97 -14.08
CA PRO A 109 -8.08 -12.03 -14.49
C PRO A 109 -8.95 -11.12 -13.62
N TYR A 110 -9.94 -10.47 -14.23
CA TYR A 110 -10.82 -9.52 -13.55
C TYR A 110 -11.65 -10.15 -12.43
N ASP A 111 -11.95 -11.45 -12.52
CA ASP A 111 -12.69 -12.19 -11.49
C ASP A 111 -11.91 -12.24 -10.16
N ARG A 112 -10.60 -12.55 -10.26
CA ARG A 112 -9.69 -12.53 -9.12
C ARG A 112 -9.54 -11.12 -8.56
N LEU A 113 -9.39 -10.12 -9.42
CA LEU A 113 -9.28 -8.72 -9.01
C LEU A 113 -10.53 -8.23 -8.29
N GLN A 114 -11.73 -8.55 -8.80
CA GLN A 114 -12.99 -8.17 -8.16
C GLN A 114 -13.15 -8.82 -6.78
N THR A 115 -12.75 -10.08 -6.63
CA THR A 115 -12.81 -10.81 -5.36
C THR A 115 -11.84 -10.23 -4.33
N GLU A 116 -10.59 -9.99 -4.72
CA GLU A 116 -9.53 -9.48 -3.82
C GLU A 116 -9.76 -8.00 -3.44
N LEU A 117 -10.25 -7.18 -4.37
CA LEU A 117 -10.48 -5.75 -4.16
C LEU A 117 -11.91 -5.45 -3.64
N GLN A 118 -12.76 -6.47 -3.54
CA GLN A 118 -14.17 -6.38 -3.16
C GLN A 118 -14.91 -5.28 -3.94
N LEU A 119 -14.78 -5.32 -5.27
CA LEU A 119 -15.42 -4.36 -6.18
C LEU A 119 -16.66 -5.00 -6.82
N PRO A 120 -17.82 -4.36 -6.76
CA PRO A 120 -19.05 -4.94 -7.28
C PRO A 120 -19.17 -4.81 -8.80
N THR A 121 -18.45 -3.86 -9.42
CA THR A 121 -18.57 -3.56 -10.86
C THR A 121 -17.22 -3.57 -11.56
N ILE A 122 -17.19 -4.09 -12.79
CA ILE A 122 -16.02 -4.03 -13.68
C ILE A 122 -15.58 -2.59 -13.95
N ARG A 123 -16.52 -1.64 -14.07
CA ARG A 123 -16.20 -0.22 -14.28
C ARG A 123 -15.37 0.36 -13.15
N GLU A 124 -15.75 0.09 -11.90
CA GLU A 124 -14.98 0.55 -10.74
C GLU A 124 -13.59 -0.10 -10.67
N LEU A 125 -13.45 -1.34 -11.16
CA LEU A 125 -12.14 -1.97 -11.31
C LEU A 125 -11.30 -1.26 -12.38
N GLU A 126 -11.87 -0.96 -13.54
CA GLU A 126 -11.18 -0.25 -14.62
C GLU A 126 -10.79 1.18 -14.19
N ASP A 127 -11.68 1.93 -13.54
CA ASP A 127 -11.39 3.25 -12.96
C ASP A 127 -10.24 3.17 -11.95
N LEU A 128 -10.24 2.17 -11.08
CA LEU A 128 -9.17 1.97 -10.11
C LEU A 128 -7.83 1.62 -10.77
N ILE A 129 -7.84 0.75 -11.79
CA ILE A 129 -6.64 0.42 -12.56
C ILE A 129 -6.09 1.69 -13.23
N ILE A 130 -6.95 2.50 -13.83
CA ILE A 130 -6.58 3.77 -14.45
C ILE A 130 -5.93 4.69 -13.41
N ASP A 131 -6.55 4.88 -12.24
CA ASP A 131 -5.99 5.70 -11.16
C ASP A 131 -4.61 5.20 -10.70
N VAL A 132 -4.41 3.90 -10.60
CA VAL A 132 -3.11 3.30 -10.22
C VAL A 132 -2.05 3.51 -11.31
N ILE A 133 -2.43 3.46 -12.59
CA ILE A 133 -1.53 3.77 -13.71
C ILE A 133 -1.17 5.26 -13.70
N TYR A 134 -2.15 6.15 -13.52
CA TYR A 134 -1.93 7.60 -13.41
C TYR A 134 -1.08 7.98 -12.19
N ALA A 135 -1.22 7.24 -11.09
CA ALA A 135 -0.36 7.37 -9.92
C ALA A 135 1.09 6.91 -10.16
N GLY A 136 1.37 6.27 -11.30
CA GLY A 136 2.71 5.78 -11.66
C GLY A 136 3.12 4.53 -10.89
N LEU A 137 2.16 3.75 -10.40
CA LEU A 137 2.41 2.54 -9.63
C LEU A 137 2.38 1.26 -10.46
N LEU A 138 1.71 1.28 -11.60
CA LEU A 138 1.53 0.12 -12.46
C LEU A 138 1.56 0.56 -13.91
N GLY A 139 2.17 -0.24 -14.77
CA GLY A 139 2.07 -0.13 -16.22
C GLY A 139 1.50 -1.42 -16.78
N GLY A 140 0.49 -1.30 -17.63
CA GLY A 140 -0.17 -2.47 -18.19
C GLY A 140 -1.23 -2.11 -19.22
N LYS A 141 -1.77 -3.15 -19.86
CA LYS A 141 -2.87 -3.06 -20.83
C LYS A 141 -4.06 -3.88 -20.35
N MET A 142 -5.23 -3.27 -20.42
CA MET A 142 -6.50 -3.91 -20.11
C MET A 142 -7.09 -4.58 -21.35
N HIS A 143 -7.27 -5.90 -21.31
CA HIS A 143 -7.93 -6.67 -22.37
C HIS A 143 -9.39 -6.89 -21.98
N HIS A 144 -10.26 -5.98 -22.42
CA HIS A 144 -11.69 -6.00 -22.08
C HIS A 144 -12.40 -7.29 -22.55
N HIS A 145 -12.02 -7.83 -23.71
CA HIS A 145 -12.63 -9.04 -24.27
C HIS A 145 -12.29 -10.30 -23.49
N GLU A 146 -11.03 -10.42 -23.06
CA GLU A 146 -10.52 -11.57 -22.30
C GLU A 146 -10.75 -11.40 -20.79
N LYS A 147 -11.17 -10.20 -20.35
CA LYS A 147 -11.31 -9.81 -18.94
C LYS A 147 -10.03 -10.05 -18.15
N VAL A 148 -8.91 -9.64 -18.74
CA VAL A 148 -7.57 -9.81 -18.18
C VAL A 148 -6.82 -8.48 -18.22
N LEU A 149 -6.15 -8.15 -17.11
CA LEU A 149 -5.16 -7.09 -17.03
C LEU A 149 -3.78 -7.69 -17.28
N HIS A 150 -3.12 -7.26 -18.35
CA HIS A 150 -1.73 -7.57 -18.60
C HIS A 150 -0.85 -6.51 -17.94
N VAL A 151 0.07 -6.92 -17.09
CA VAL A 151 0.99 -6.04 -16.35
C VAL A 151 2.36 -6.11 -17.03
N ASP A 152 2.79 -4.97 -17.58
CA ASP A 152 4.12 -4.79 -18.15
C ASP A 152 5.15 -4.58 -17.04
N TRP A 153 4.82 -3.72 -16.08
CA TRP A 153 5.64 -3.45 -14.90
C TRP A 153 4.79 -2.99 -13.72
N ALA A 154 5.29 -3.17 -12.50
CA ALA A 154 4.67 -2.68 -11.29
C ALA A 154 5.75 -2.04 -10.41
N ALA A 155 5.40 -0.95 -9.73
CA ALA A 155 6.27 -0.34 -8.74
C ALA A 155 6.45 -1.28 -7.55
N GLY A 156 7.66 -1.35 -7.03
CA GLY A 156 7.93 -2.07 -5.78
C GLY A 156 7.25 -1.37 -4.60
N ARG A 157 6.57 -2.16 -3.77
CA ARG A 157 6.09 -1.71 -2.46
C ARG A 157 7.20 -1.86 -1.42
N ASP A 158 6.94 -1.39 -0.19
CA ASP A 158 7.78 -1.68 0.97
C ASP A 158 8.04 -3.21 1.07
N LEU A 159 9.32 -3.55 1.21
CA LEU A 159 9.80 -4.94 1.22
C LEU A 159 10.06 -5.36 2.66
N THR A 160 9.61 -6.56 3.03
CA THR A 160 10.08 -7.18 4.27
C THR A 160 11.46 -7.79 4.06
N MET A 161 12.12 -8.15 5.17
CA MET A 161 13.39 -8.89 5.10
C MET A 161 13.23 -10.25 4.40
N GLN A 162 12.03 -10.85 4.46
CA GLN A 162 11.73 -12.10 3.76
C GLN A 162 11.64 -11.89 2.24
N ASP A 163 10.98 -10.82 1.79
CA ASP A 163 10.90 -10.47 0.36
C ASP A 163 12.30 -10.21 -0.24
N LEU A 164 13.21 -9.65 0.56
CA LEU A 164 14.60 -9.44 0.14
C LEU A 164 15.34 -10.77 -0.08
N GLU A 165 15.11 -11.76 0.77
CA GLU A 165 15.69 -13.10 0.59
C GLU A 165 15.11 -13.81 -0.64
N GLU A 166 13.82 -13.67 -0.91
CA GLU A 166 13.20 -14.19 -2.13
C GLU A 166 13.77 -13.52 -3.38
N THR A 167 13.93 -12.20 -3.35
CA THR A 167 14.54 -11.44 -4.45
C THR A 167 15.98 -11.87 -4.69
N ARG A 168 16.76 -12.10 -3.62
CA ARG A 168 18.14 -12.62 -3.72
C ARG A 168 18.15 -13.99 -4.40
N LYS A 169 17.31 -14.93 -3.93
CA LYS A 169 17.20 -16.26 -4.55
C LYS A 169 16.77 -16.19 -6.02
N GLY A 170 15.87 -15.27 -6.34
CA GLY A 170 15.43 -15.02 -7.71
C GLY A 170 16.58 -14.56 -8.61
N LEU A 171 17.44 -13.66 -8.11
CA LEU A 171 18.63 -13.20 -8.82
C LEU A 171 19.72 -14.28 -8.93
N GLU A 172 19.88 -15.12 -7.91
CA GLU A 172 20.82 -16.24 -7.93
C GLU A 172 20.43 -17.32 -8.96
N ASN A 173 19.13 -17.47 -9.23
CA ASN A 173 18.59 -18.43 -10.21
C ASN A 173 18.47 -17.88 -11.64
N TRP A 174 18.86 -16.63 -11.88
CA TRP A 174 18.71 -15.93 -13.16
C TRP A 174 19.97 -16.04 -14.02
#